data_AF-A0A7G3GD84-F1
#
_entry.id   AF-A0A7G3GD84-F1
#
_cell.length_a   1.000
_cell.length_b   1.000
_cell.length_c   1.000
_cell.angle_alpha   90.00
_cell.angle_beta   90.00
_cell.angle_gamma   90.00
#
_symmetry.space_group_name_H-M   'P 1'
#
loop_
_entity.id
_entity.type
_entity.pdbx_description
1 polymer ?
#
loop_
_entity_poly.entity_id
_entity_poly.type
_entity_poly.pdbx_seq_one_letter_code
_entity_poly.pdbx_strand_id
1 'polypeptide(L)'
;MRYFYWLIKFILFVIMFGFAMHNAEPVVLKFFLGYFWQAPLALLLLVFFVVGAVFGLLAAFSKIIRLRREVVSLKKELRARQTVVDLTPDLLVEQPRDAL
;
A
#
# COMPACT_ATOMS: atom_id res chain seq x y z
N MET A 1 -0.92 22.01 6.75
CA MET A 1 -0.65 20.63 6.27
C MET A 1 0.35 20.57 5.12
N ARG A 2 0.12 21.19 3.95
CA ARG A 2 1.04 21.11 2.79
C ARG A 2 2.47 21.59 3.11
N TYR A 3 2.61 22.71 3.82
CA TYR A 3 3.90 23.26 4.23
C TYR A 3 4.66 22.36 5.22
N PHE A 4 3.94 21.69 6.14
CA PHE A 4 4.55 20.76 7.09
C PHE A 4 5.15 19.54 6.37
N TYR A 5 4.42 18.96 5.41
CA TYR A 5 4.97 17.88 4.57
C TYR A 5 6.15 18.32 3.73
N TRP A 6 6.15 19.57 3.24
CA TRP A 6 7.27 20.12 2.48
C TRP A 6 8.51 20.30 3.38
N LEU A 7 8.32 20.79 4.61
CA LEU A 7 9.38 20.89 5.61
C LEU A 7 9.99 19.52 5.94
N ILE A 8 9.17 18.50 6.16
CA ILE A 8 9.65 17.12 6.38
C ILE A 8 10.46 16.63 5.18
N LYS A 9 9.98 16.85 3.95
CA LYS A 9 10.71 16.47 2.73
C LYS A 9 12.04 17.20 2.62
N PHE A 10 12.08 18.48 2.98
CA PHE A 10 13.31 19.26 2.96
C PHE A 10 14.31 18.74 4.00
N ILE A 11 13.88 18.49 5.23
CA ILE A 11 14.74 17.91 6.28
C ILE A 11 15.27 16.54 5.83
N LEU A 12 14.40 15.67 5.33
CA LEU A 12 14.79 14.37 4.82
C LEU A 12 15.82 14.49 3.68
N PHE A 13 15.60 15.42 2.76
CA PHE A 13 16.53 15.70 1.67
C PHE A 13 17.89 16.14 2.20
N VAL A 14 17.95 17.09 3.13
CA VAL A 14 19.22 17.56 3.71
C VAL A 14 19.96 16.42 4.41
N ILE A 15 19.26 15.56 5.15
CA ILE A 15 19.86 14.38 5.79
C ILE A 15 20.43 13.42 4.74
N MET A 16 19.62 13.04 3.73
CA MET A 16 20.06 12.12 2.69
C MET A 16 21.20 12.69 1.85
N PHE A 17 21.14 13.98 1.53
CA PHE A 17 22.16 14.67 0.76
C PHE A 17 23.47 14.81 1.54
N GLY A 18 23.41 15.24 2.80
CA GLY A 18 24.58 15.30 3.68
C GLY A 18 25.22 13.91 3.88
N PHE A 19 24.38 12.89 4.06
CA PHE A 19 24.84 11.50 4.10
C PHE A 19 25.54 11.10 2.80
N ALA A 20 24.96 11.40 1.64
CA ALA A 20 25.54 11.10 0.34
C ALA A 20 26.87 11.84 0.10
N MET A 21 26.96 13.12 0.48
CA MET A 21 28.20 13.89 0.39
C MET A 21 29.32 13.30 1.25
N HIS A 22 29.03 12.97 2.52
CA HIS A 22 30.03 12.40 3.43
C HIS A 22 30.39 10.95 3.09
N ASN A 23 29.52 10.23 2.39
CA ASN A 23 29.71 8.83 2.02
C ASN A 23 29.83 8.66 0.49
N ALA A 24 30.44 9.66 -0.17
CA ALA A 24 30.75 9.63 -1.61
C ALA A 24 31.94 8.71 -1.93
N GLU A 25 32.69 8.30 -0.90
CA GLU A 25 33.81 7.39 -1.06
C GLU A 25 33.34 6.01 -1.56
N PRO A 26 34.02 5.45 -2.57
CA PRO A 26 33.65 4.16 -3.14
C PRO A 26 33.93 3.02 -2.15
N VAL A 27 32.92 2.19 -1.91
CA VAL A 27 33.01 0.97 -1.12
C VAL A 27 32.99 -0.24 -2.04
N VAL A 28 33.83 -1.23 -1.74
CA VAL A 28 33.91 -2.50 -2.49
C VAL A 28 32.84 -3.47 -1.96
N LEU A 29 31.82 -3.73 -2.76
CA LEU A 29 30.86 -4.80 -2.53
C LEU A 29 31.42 -6.10 -3.14
N LYS A 30 31.76 -7.07 -2.29
CA LYS A 30 32.24 -8.39 -2.73
C LYS A 30 31.06 -9.32 -2.92
N PHE A 31 30.88 -9.81 -4.12
CA PHE A 31 29.89 -10.81 -4.48
C PHE A 31 30.52 -12.21 -4.51
N PHE A 32 29.68 -13.21 -4.72
CA PHE A 32 30.10 -14.59 -4.93
C PHE A 32 30.93 -14.71 -6.23
N LEU A 33 31.74 -15.78 -6.34
CA LEU A 33 32.60 -16.07 -7.51
C LEU A 33 33.71 -15.03 -7.77
N GLY A 34 34.09 -14.23 -6.77
CA GLY A 34 35.19 -13.26 -6.88
C GLY A 34 34.79 -11.96 -7.60
N TYR A 35 33.52 -11.80 -7.99
CA TYR A 35 33.02 -10.53 -8.51
C TYR A 35 33.03 -9.47 -7.41
N PHE A 36 33.45 -8.27 -7.75
CA PHE A 36 33.36 -7.12 -6.87
C PHE A 36 32.84 -5.92 -7.64
N TRP A 37 32.06 -5.09 -6.96
CA TRP A 37 31.56 -3.85 -7.53
C TRP A 37 31.90 -2.70 -6.59
N GLN A 38 32.33 -1.58 -7.16
CA GLN A 38 32.70 -0.39 -6.41
C GLN A 38 31.68 0.70 -6.66
N ALA A 39 31.06 1.18 -5.60
CA ALA A 39 30.08 2.26 -5.65
C ALA A 39 30.09 3.02 -4.33
N PRO A 40 29.69 4.30 -4.31
CA PRO A 40 29.53 5.04 -3.07
C PRO A 40 28.54 4.34 -2.12
N LEU A 41 28.84 4.31 -0.82
CA LEU A 41 27.98 3.64 0.18
C LEU A 41 26.53 4.13 0.12
N ALA A 42 26.34 5.43 -0.07
CA ALA A 42 25.00 6.01 -0.18
C ALA A 42 24.22 5.48 -1.38
N LEU A 43 24.88 5.24 -2.51
CA LEU A 43 24.25 4.68 -3.71
C LEU A 43 23.86 3.21 -3.49
N LEU A 44 24.76 2.42 -2.88
CA LEU A 44 24.48 1.03 -2.54
C LEU A 44 23.23 0.92 -1.66
N LEU A 45 23.17 1.70 -0.57
CA LEU A 45 22.02 1.72 0.33
C LEU A 45 20.73 2.13 -0.38
N LEU A 46 20.80 3.15 -1.25
CA LEU A 46 19.64 3.57 -2.04
C LEU A 46 19.11 2.45 -2.93
N VAL A 47 20.00 1.73 -3.63
CA VAL A 47 19.61 0.61 -4.49
C VAL A 47 18.95 -0.50 -3.69
N PHE A 48 19.58 -0.95 -2.59
CA PHE A 48 19.00 -1.99 -1.73
C PHE A 48 17.66 -1.55 -1.13
N PHE A 49 17.53 -0.29 -0.73
CA PHE A 49 16.28 0.27 -0.22
C PHE A 49 15.17 0.26 -1.28
N VAL A 50 15.45 0.72 -2.50
CA VAL A 50 14.49 0.72 -3.61
C VAL A 50 14.05 -0.70 -3.94
N VAL A 51 14.99 -1.65 -4.03
CA VAL A 51 14.69 -3.06 -4.25
C VAL A 51 13.80 -3.60 -3.13
N GLY A 52 14.16 -3.37 -1.87
CA GLY A 52 13.35 -3.78 -0.71
C GLY A 52 11.96 -3.15 -0.71
N ALA A 53 11.83 -1.87 -1.06
CA ALA A 53 10.55 -1.17 -1.16
C ALA A 53 9.66 -1.75 -2.26
N VAL A 54 10.24 -2.09 -3.43
CA VAL A 54 9.51 -2.78 -4.50
C VAL A 54 9.01 -4.14 -4.01
N PHE A 55 9.84 -4.94 -3.37
CA PHE A 55 9.41 -6.22 -2.78
C PHE A 55 8.33 -6.04 -1.72
N GLY A 56 8.45 -5.04 -0.84
CA GLY A 56 7.43 -4.71 0.15
C GLY A 56 6.10 -4.30 -0.47
N LEU A 57 6.15 -3.51 -1.55
CA LEU A 57 4.95 -3.12 -2.30
C LEU A 57 4.29 -4.32 -2.99
N LEU A 58 5.09 -5.20 -3.61
CA LEU A 58 4.59 -6.44 -4.21
C LEU A 58 3.93 -7.34 -3.15
N ALA A 59 4.52 -7.48 -1.97
CA ALA A 59 3.94 -8.22 -0.86
C ALA A 59 2.61 -7.60 -0.40
N ALA A 60 2.53 -6.27 -0.29
CA ALA A 60 1.30 -5.56 0.06
C ALA A 60 0.21 -5.69 -1.02
N PHE A 61 0.59 -5.77 -2.30
CA PHE A 61 -0.33 -5.88 -3.43
C PHE A 61 -1.22 -7.12 -3.32
N SER A 62 -0.64 -8.27 -2.94
CA SER A 62 -1.39 -9.51 -2.69
C SER A 62 -2.47 -9.34 -1.62
N LYS A 63 -2.16 -8.64 -0.52
CA LYS A 63 -3.13 -8.34 0.54
C LYS A 63 -4.24 -7.41 0.05
N ILE A 64 -3.89 -6.39 -0.73
CA ILE A 64 -4.86 -5.42 -1.28
C ILE A 64 -5.86 -6.11 -2.21
N ILE A 65 -5.42 -7.05 -3.07
CA ILE A 65 -6.33 -7.80 -3.95
C ILE A 65 -7.34 -8.60 -3.13
N ARG A 66 -6.87 -9.32 -2.10
CA ARG A 66 -7.75 -10.10 -1.22
C ARG A 66 -8.75 -9.21 -0.48
N LEU A 67 -8.28 -8.11 0.09
CA LEU A 67 -9.13 -7.14 0.79
C LEU A 67 -10.17 -6.52 -0.15
N ARG A 68 -9.80 -6.20 -1.40
CA ARG A 68 -10.75 -5.70 -2.40
C ARG A 68 -11.85 -6.72 -2.71
N ARG A 69 -11.54 -8.02 -2.80
CA ARG A 69 -12.54 -9.07 -3.02
C ARG A 69 -13.51 -9.18 -1.85
N GLU A 70 -12.99 -9.18 -0.62
CA GLU A 70 -13.80 -9.20 0.60
C GLU A 70 -14.72 -7.97 0.67
N VAL A 71 -14.21 -6.77 0.38
CA VAL A 71 -15.02 -5.54 0.32
C VAL A 71 -16.13 -5.63 -0.72
N VAL A 72 -15.90 -6.24 -1.88
CA VAL A 72 -16.94 -6.43 -2.90
C VAL A 72 -17.99 -7.44 -2.45
N SER A 73 -17.59 -8.55 -1.83
CA SER A 73 -18.53 -9.56 -1.29
C SER A 73 -19.42 -8.94 -0.21
N LEU A 74 -18.82 -8.28 0.78
CA LEU A 74 -19.53 -7.64 1.88
C LEU A 74 -20.51 -6.57 1.35
N LYS A 75 -20.13 -5.79 0.34
CA LYS A 75 -21.03 -4.82 -0.30
C LYS A 75 -22.22 -5.48 -0.99
N LYS A 76 -22.05 -6.66 -1.61
CA LYS A 76 -23.16 -7.41 -2.22
C LYS A 76 -24.11 -7.96 -1.16
N GLU A 77 -23.59 -8.50 -0.07
CA GLU A 77 -24.38 -9.01 1.05
C GLU A 77 -25.20 -7.90 1.73
N LEU A 78 -24.58 -6.73 1.95
CA LEU A 78 -25.28 -5.56 2.48
C LEU A 78 -26.42 -5.12 1.56
N ARG A 79 -26.18 -5.06 0.24
CA ARG A 79 -27.23 -4.71 -0.74
C ARG A 79 -28.37 -5.71 -0.74
N ALA A 80 -28.07 -7.02 -0.75
CA ALA A 80 -29.10 -8.06 -0.72
C ALA A 80 -29.95 -7.99 0.55
N ARG A 81 -29.33 -7.79 1.72
CA ARG A 81 -30.04 -7.61 3.00
C ARG A 81 -30.90 -6.35 2.98
N GLN A 82 -30.38 -5.24 2.45
CA GLN A 82 -31.12 -3.98 2.35
C GLN A 82 -32.35 -4.12 1.44
N THR A 83 -32.22 -4.80 0.30
CA THR A 83 -33.35 -5.10 -0.60
C THR A 83 -34.43 -5.93 0.09
N VAL A 84 -34.06 -6.96 0.86
CA VAL A 84 -35.05 -7.76 1.62
C VAL A 84 -35.79 -6.89 2.66
N VAL A 85 -35.07 -6.08 3.43
CA VAL A 85 -35.65 -5.16 4.43
C VAL A 85 -36.57 -4.12 3.78
N ASP A 86 -36.31 -3.68 2.56
CA ASP A 86 -37.13 -2.72 1.81
C ASP A 86 -38.40 -3.35 1.23
N LEU A 87 -38.34 -4.62 0.82
CA LEU A 87 -39.50 -5.39 0.32
C LEU A 87 -40.40 -5.92 1.46
N THR A 88 -39.88 -6.07 2.68
CA THR A 88 -40.67 -6.61 3.81
C THR A 88 -41.86 -5.70 4.20
N PRO A 89 -41.72 -4.36 4.28
CA PRO A 89 -42.82 -3.43 4.52
C PRO A 89 -43.96 -3.57 3.51
N ASP A 90 -43.64 -3.66 2.21
CA ASP A 90 -44.65 -3.78 1.15
C ASP A 90 -45.35 -5.14 1.20
N LEU A 91 -44.61 -6.23 1.49
CA LEU A 91 -45.19 -7.56 1.67
C LEU A 91 -46.06 -7.68 2.94
N LEU A 92 -45.84 -6.84 3.96
CA LEU A 92 -46.71 -6.74 5.13
C LEU A 92 -47.97 -5.89 4.85
N VAL A 93 -47.93 -4.98 3.88
CA VAL A 93 -49.07 -4.15 3.43
C VAL A 93 -49.94 -4.90 2.42
N GLU A 94 -49.33 -5.73 1.57
CA GLU A 94 -49.99 -6.51 0.50
C GLU A 94 -50.45 -7.91 0.96
N GLN A 95 -50.33 -8.24 2.26
CA GLN A 95 -51.01 -9.39 2.86
C GLN A 95 -52.51 -9.28 2.53
N PRO A 96 -53.10 -10.25 1.79
CA PRO A 96 -54.42 -10.11 1.22
C PRO A 96 -55.45 -10.10 2.34
N ARG A 97 -55.95 -8.91 2.68
CA ARG A 97 -57.15 -8.72 3.51
C ARG A 97 -58.40 -9.36 2.89
N ASP A 98 -58.30 -9.81 1.64
CA ASP A 98 -59.37 -10.36 0.82
C ASP A 98 -59.54 -11.89 0.99
N ALA A 99 -58.74 -12.53 1.84
CA ALA A 99 -58.79 -13.97 2.11
C ALA A 99 -59.59 -14.35 3.38
N LEU A 100 -60.32 -13.40 3.99
CA LEU A 100 -61.24 -13.63 5.10
C LEU A 100 -62.71 -13.50 4.66
#